data_AF-A0A6L3ZBN3-F1
#
_entry.id   AF-A0A6L3ZBN3-F1
#
_cell.length_a   1.000
_cell.length_b   1.000
_cell.length_c   1.000
_cell.angle_alpha   90.00
_cell.angle_beta   90.00
_cell.angle_gamma   90.00
#
_symmetry.space_group_name_H-M   'P 1'
#
loop_
_entity.id
_entity.type
_entity.pdbx_description
1 polymer ?
#
loop_
_entity_poly.entity_id
_entity_poly.type
_entity_poly.pdbx_seq_one_letter_code
_entity_poly.pdbx_strand_id
1 'polypeptide(L)'
;MRSTASIERCARSAELDEETGLAYYGARYYDNKISMWLSVDPLAMEGKNMSLTPYHFTSNNPVMRIDPDGLNDYFSEDGVFLGSDDSKDDGIRILSTEAWNTLSQEDEEGNEYIDKASGLSASLLASESDLSTDAILSIYQHYNPTDLLLADSKNITKGGFEFIPSFNGNDPYLRVHVETNSTLKLIDHSSEIISGLIHEKQHYSDYVEMGAVDYFRLPKNFREVRAYNSQTTHESWNNTRSEFQRNVLTNAVPFGFHLPIILPRKGVVFPEVELN
;
A
#
# COMPACT_ATOMS: atom_id res chain seq x y z
N MET A 1 -19.46 -46.82 -2.52
CA MET A 1 -19.83 -45.45 -2.92
C MET A 1 -19.18 -44.50 -1.93
N ARG A 2 -18.19 -43.70 -2.36
CA ARG A 2 -17.54 -42.69 -1.52
C ARG A 2 -18.41 -41.43 -1.56
N SER A 3 -18.88 -40.99 -0.38
CA SER A 3 -19.61 -39.74 -0.19
C SER A 3 -18.62 -38.59 -0.24
N THR A 4 -18.79 -37.67 -1.18
CA THR A 4 -18.07 -36.39 -1.24
C THR A 4 -18.71 -35.45 -0.21
N ALA A 5 -18.04 -35.23 0.92
CA ALA A 5 -18.36 -34.12 1.80
C ALA A 5 -17.80 -32.84 1.16
N SER A 6 -18.69 -31.95 0.74
CA SER A 6 -18.33 -30.63 0.23
C SER A 6 -17.92 -29.79 1.43
N ILE A 7 -16.63 -29.53 1.62
CA ILE A 7 -16.18 -28.60 2.66
C ILE A 7 -16.43 -27.18 2.13
N GLU A 8 -17.56 -26.57 2.50
CA GLU A 8 -17.75 -25.14 2.31
C GLU A 8 -16.80 -24.37 3.23
N ARG A 9 -15.79 -23.72 2.66
CA ARG A 9 -14.88 -22.82 3.40
C ARG A 9 -15.50 -21.44 3.53
N CYS A 10 -15.52 -20.90 4.73
CA CYS A 10 -15.83 -19.49 4.96
C CYS A 10 -14.61 -18.61 4.57
N ALA A 11 -14.86 -17.31 4.31
CA ALA A 11 -13.80 -16.34 4.03
C ALA A 11 -12.77 -16.34 5.18
N ARG A 12 -11.53 -16.73 4.89
CA ARG A 12 -10.37 -16.95 5.80
C ARG A 12 -10.15 -18.36 6.37
N SER A 13 -10.42 -19.39 5.58
CA SER A 13 -9.85 -20.75 5.79
C SER A 13 -10.26 -21.46 7.11
N ALA A 14 -11.30 -20.99 7.78
CA ALA A 14 -11.92 -21.70 8.90
C ALA A 14 -12.92 -22.76 8.41
N GLU A 15 -13.02 -23.87 9.15
CA GLU A 15 -13.95 -24.95 8.84
C GLU A 15 -15.35 -24.58 9.35
N LEU A 16 -16.33 -24.58 8.44
CA LEU A 16 -17.73 -24.35 8.80
C LEU A 16 -18.35 -25.67 9.24
N ASP A 17 -18.92 -25.69 10.44
CA ASP A 17 -19.72 -26.82 10.90
C ASP A 17 -21.14 -26.71 10.31
N GLU A 18 -21.48 -27.62 9.39
CA GLU A 18 -22.77 -27.61 8.67
C GLU A 18 -23.98 -27.86 9.59
N GLU A 19 -23.81 -28.52 10.73
CA GLU A 19 -24.93 -28.84 11.63
C GLU A 19 -25.30 -27.64 12.52
N THR A 20 -24.33 -26.80 12.86
CA THR A 20 -24.51 -25.66 13.78
C THR A 20 -24.42 -24.28 13.10
N GLY A 21 -23.82 -24.21 11.91
CA GLY A 21 -23.58 -22.96 11.16
C GLY A 21 -22.47 -22.09 11.76
N LEU A 22 -21.64 -22.65 12.63
CA LEU A 22 -20.55 -21.96 13.33
C LEU A 22 -19.21 -22.21 12.64
N ALA A 23 -18.32 -21.22 12.67
CA ALA A 23 -16.97 -21.35 12.13
C ALA A 23 -16.00 -21.79 13.24
N TYR A 24 -15.26 -22.88 13.00
CA TYR A 24 -14.27 -23.40 13.92
C TYR A 24 -12.87 -22.90 13.56
N TYR A 25 -12.21 -22.24 14.51
CA TYR A 25 -10.88 -21.63 14.36
C TYR A 25 -9.82 -22.32 15.23
N GLY A 26 -9.98 -23.63 15.49
CA GLY A 26 -9.06 -24.43 16.30
C GLY A 26 -9.22 -24.23 17.82
N ALA A 27 -9.09 -23.00 18.31
CA ALA A 27 -9.20 -22.73 19.75
C ALA A 27 -10.63 -22.47 20.23
N ARG A 28 -11.50 -21.94 19.37
CA ARG A 28 -12.88 -21.53 19.71
C ARG A 28 -13.83 -21.64 18.51
N TYR A 29 -15.13 -21.67 18.82
CA TYR A 29 -16.22 -21.56 17.84
C TYR A 29 -16.70 -20.10 17.73
N TYR A 30 -16.87 -19.64 16.49
CA TYR A 30 -17.30 -18.30 16.15
C TYR A 30 -18.66 -18.32 15.47
N ASP A 31 -19.59 -17.48 15.93
CA ASP A 31 -20.89 -17.29 15.30
C ASP A 31 -20.83 -16.13 14.30
N ASN A 32 -20.89 -16.47 13.01
CA ASN A 32 -20.84 -15.51 11.90
C ASN A 32 -22.09 -14.62 11.82
N LYS A 33 -23.24 -15.02 12.38
CA LYS A 33 -24.50 -14.25 12.28
C LYS A 33 -24.51 -13.06 13.24
N ILE A 34 -23.91 -13.23 14.41
CA ILE A 34 -23.83 -12.21 15.46
C ILE A 34 -22.42 -11.66 15.65
N SER A 35 -21.47 -12.18 14.88
CA SER A 35 -20.06 -11.77 14.83
C SER A 35 -19.32 -11.88 16.17
N MET A 36 -19.58 -12.94 16.94
CA MET A 36 -19.07 -13.10 18.32
C MET A 36 -18.53 -14.52 18.58
N TRP A 37 -17.54 -14.63 19.47
CA TRP A 37 -17.07 -15.92 19.99
C TRP A 37 -18.02 -16.50 21.03
N LEU A 38 -18.22 -17.82 20.99
CA LEU A 38 -19.06 -18.53 21.96
C LEU A 38 -18.36 -18.84 23.29
N SER A 39 -17.05 -18.63 23.37
CA SER A 39 -16.26 -18.85 24.58
C SER A 39 -15.25 -17.72 24.83
N VAL A 40 -14.93 -17.53 26.11
CA VAL A 40 -13.95 -16.55 26.61
C VAL A 40 -12.56 -16.87 26.06
N ASP A 41 -11.81 -15.84 25.67
CA ASP A 41 -10.42 -15.98 25.22
C ASP A 41 -9.54 -16.63 26.32
N PRO A 42 -8.82 -17.74 26.03
CA PRO A 42 -7.90 -18.35 26.98
C PRO A 42 -6.82 -17.40 27.52
N LEU A 43 -6.47 -16.34 26.76
CA LEU A 43 -5.51 -15.31 27.15
C LEU A 43 -6.17 -14.03 27.69
N ALA A 44 -7.48 -14.07 28.01
CA ALA A 44 -8.22 -12.91 28.49
C ALA A 44 -7.67 -12.28 29.78
N MET A 45 -6.85 -13.02 30.54
CA MET A 45 -6.28 -12.58 31.82
C MET A 45 -4.76 -12.30 31.76
N GLU A 46 -4.14 -12.35 30.57
CA GLU A 46 -2.70 -12.13 30.39
C GLU A 46 -2.41 -10.92 29.47
N GLY A 47 -1.43 -10.09 29.87
CA GLY A 47 -0.85 -9.04 29.03
C GLY A 47 -1.81 -7.97 28.53
N LYS A 48 -1.61 -7.54 27.26
CA LYS A 48 -2.30 -6.42 26.59
C LYS A 48 -3.83 -6.63 26.40
N ASN A 49 -4.37 -7.81 26.71
CA ASN A 49 -5.78 -8.15 26.52
C ASN A 49 -6.70 -7.78 27.71
N MET A 50 -6.12 -7.39 28.85
CA MET A 50 -6.90 -6.94 30.03
C MET A 50 -7.77 -5.70 29.78
N SER A 51 -7.46 -4.90 28.76
CA SER A 51 -8.21 -3.69 28.38
C SER A 51 -9.28 -3.93 27.31
N LEU A 52 -9.41 -5.16 26.80
CA LEU A 52 -10.39 -5.54 25.77
C LEU A 52 -11.40 -6.54 26.33
N THR A 53 -12.62 -6.55 25.77
CA THR A 53 -13.65 -7.49 26.25
C THR A 53 -13.28 -8.92 25.87
N PRO A 54 -13.50 -9.95 26.73
CA PRO A 54 -13.00 -11.32 26.51
C PRO A 54 -13.60 -12.07 25.31
N TYR A 55 -14.58 -11.46 24.64
CA TYR A 55 -15.31 -11.98 23.48
C TYR A 55 -14.98 -11.20 22.20
N HIS A 56 -13.98 -10.32 22.21
CA HIS A 56 -13.69 -9.49 21.04
C HIS A 56 -13.18 -10.35 19.87
N PHE A 57 -13.71 -10.11 18.68
CA PHE A 57 -13.11 -10.59 17.44
C PHE A 57 -12.42 -9.41 16.77
N THR A 58 -11.11 -9.49 16.52
CA THR A 58 -10.34 -8.42 15.84
C THR A 58 -10.47 -7.01 16.48
N SER A 59 -10.54 -6.93 17.82
CA SER A 59 -10.79 -5.69 18.59
C SER A 59 -12.03 -4.90 18.12
N ASN A 60 -13.11 -5.59 17.73
CA ASN A 60 -14.38 -5.03 17.26
C ASN A 60 -14.31 -4.22 15.95
N ASN A 61 -13.33 -4.46 15.09
CA ASN A 61 -13.32 -3.86 13.75
C ASN A 61 -12.90 -4.84 12.64
N PRO A 62 -13.77 -5.80 12.29
CA PRO A 62 -13.50 -6.80 11.26
C PRO A 62 -13.71 -6.30 9.81
N VAL A 63 -14.20 -5.06 9.62
CA VAL A 63 -14.49 -4.49 8.29
C VAL A 63 -13.39 -3.54 7.79
N MET A 64 -12.64 -2.88 8.69
CA MET A 64 -11.57 -1.92 8.32
C MET A 64 -10.17 -2.55 8.26
N ARG A 65 -10.04 -3.88 8.28
CA ARG A 65 -8.75 -4.54 8.11
C ARG A 65 -8.52 -4.85 6.63
N ILE A 66 -8.15 -3.78 5.92
CA ILE A 66 -7.35 -3.83 4.70
C ILE A 66 -5.89 -3.84 5.18
N ASP A 67 -5.05 -4.65 4.54
CA ASP A 67 -3.62 -4.75 4.76
C ASP A 67 -2.91 -3.78 3.78
N PRO A 68 -2.44 -2.61 4.25
CA PRO A 68 -1.97 -1.51 3.41
C PRO A 68 -0.60 -1.05 3.93
N ASP A 69 0.40 -1.92 3.78
CA ASP A 69 1.70 -2.09 4.46
C ASP A 69 2.57 -0.83 4.63
N GLY A 70 2.03 0.20 5.28
CA GLY A 70 2.75 1.35 5.82
C GLY A 70 3.56 0.93 7.04
N LEU A 71 4.51 0.04 6.82
CA LEU A 71 5.58 -0.35 7.74
C LEU A 71 6.73 0.65 7.55
N ASN A 72 7.58 0.86 8.56
CA ASN A 72 8.82 1.57 8.26
C ASN A 72 9.72 0.58 7.54
N ASP A 73 10.12 0.92 6.32
CA ASP A 73 11.07 0.11 5.57
C ASP A 73 12.48 0.59 5.86
N TYR A 74 13.34 -0.36 6.18
CA TYR A 74 14.75 -0.12 6.46
C TYR A 74 15.58 -0.46 5.23
N PHE A 75 16.41 0.48 4.82
CA PHE A 75 17.38 0.29 3.75
C PHE A 75 18.79 0.57 4.27
N SER A 76 19.77 -0.07 3.63
CA SER A 76 21.17 0.27 3.84
C SER A 76 21.52 1.62 3.21
N GLU A 77 22.70 2.14 3.53
CA GLU A 77 23.28 3.33 2.89
C GLU A 77 23.50 3.13 1.37
N ASP A 78 23.54 1.88 0.90
CA ASP A 78 23.62 1.51 -0.51
C ASP A 78 22.22 1.36 -1.16
N GLY A 79 21.14 1.60 -0.42
CA GLY A 79 19.76 1.48 -0.91
C GLY A 79 19.26 0.03 -1.02
N VAL A 80 19.90 -0.91 -0.32
CA VAL A 80 19.48 -2.31 -0.26
C VAL A 80 18.41 -2.47 0.82
N PHE A 81 17.28 -3.09 0.50
CA PHE A 81 16.23 -3.38 1.48
C PHE A 81 16.74 -4.36 2.53
N LEU A 82 16.56 -4.01 3.80
CA LEU A 82 17.00 -4.79 4.96
C LEU A 82 15.82 -5.52 5.62
N GLY A 83 14.69 -4.81 5.80
CA GLY A 83 13.48 -5.38 6.39
C GLY A 83 12.49 -4.31 6.81
N SER A 84 11.44 -4.72 7.53
CA SER A 84 10.35 -3.84 7.99
C SER A 84 9.96 -4.16 9.45
N ASP A 85 9.33 -3.20 10.15
CA ASP A 85 9.03 -3.29 11.59
C ASP A 85 7.54 -3.42 11.95
N ASP A 86 6.68 -3.84 11.02
CA ASP A 86 5.22 -3.93 11.22
C ASP A 86 4.56 -2.62 11.76
N SER A 87 5.21 -1.46 11.53
CA SER A 87 4.66 -0.15 11.90
C SER A 87 3.40 0.19 11.10
N LYS A 88 2.70 1.26 11.51
CA LYS A 88 1.60 1.87 10.74
C LYS A 88 2.04 3.16 10.03
N ASP A 89 3.32 3.47 10.11
CA ASP A 89 3.93 4.67 9.59
C ASP A 89 4.61 4.33 8.25
N ASP A 90 4.46 5.16 7.24
CA ASP A 90 4.99 4.93 5.88
C ASP A 90 6.44 5.40 5.71
N GLY A 91 7.21 5.46 6.79
CA GLY A 91 8.51 6.11 6.85
C GLY A 91 9.63 5.24 6.29
N ILE A 92 10.38 5.75 5.31
CA ILE A 92 11.58 5.08 4.81
C ILE A 92 12.79 5.50 5.65
N ARG A 93 13.51 4.50 6.15
CA ARG A 93 14.59 4.65 7.13
C ARG A 93 15.89 4.08 6.61
N ILE A 94 16.98 4.80 6.85
CA ILE A 94 18.33 4.37 6.48
C ILE A 94 19.08 3.95 7.72
N LEU A 95 19.68 2.77 7.65
CA LEU A 95 20.44 2.14 8.71
C LEU A 95 21.77 1.64 8.17
N SER A 96 22.85 1.78 8.94
CA SER A 96 24.11 1.14 8.55
C SER A 96 23.98 -0.38 8.68
N THR A 97 24.71 -1.12 7.83
CA THR A 97 24.74 -2.60 7.89
C THR A 97 25.20 -3.10 9.26
N GLU A 98 26.11 -2.39 9.93
CA GLU A 98 26.56 -2.72 11.28
C GLU A 98 25.44 -2.57 12.32
N ALA A 99 24.66 -1.50 12.22
CA ALA A 99 23.52 -1.27 13.09
C ALA A 99 22.42 -2.31 12.85
N TRP A 100 22.15 -2.67 11.58
CA TRP A 100 21.20 -3.74 11.24
C TRP A 100 21.59 -5.05 11.91
N ASN A 101 22.81 -5.53 11.66
CA ASN A 101 23.30 -6.81 12.20
C ASN A 101 23.34 -6.86 13.74
N THR A 102 23.37 -5.70 14.39
CA THR A 102 23.38 -5.60 15.86
C THR A 102 21.98 -5.58 16.46
N LEU A 103 21.02 -4.98 15.76
CA LEU A 103 19.68 -4.69 16.28
C LEU A 103 18.61 -5.66 15.75
N SER A 104 18.87 -6.31 14.62
CA SER A 104 17.91 -7.23 14.01
C SER A 104 17.75 -8.49 14.84
N GLN A 105 16.52 -8.99 14.84
CA GLN A 105 16.07 -10.21 15.49
C GLN A 105 15.34 -11.04 14.44
N GLU A 106 15.34 -12.36 14.61
CA GLU A 106 14.62 -13.28 13.74
C GLU A 106 13.34 -13.74 14.45
N ASP A 107 12.21 -13.70 13.75
CA ASP A 107 10.95 -14.24 14.26
C ASP A 107 10.90 -15.78 14.14
N GLU A 108 9.80 -16.40 14.57
CA GLU A 108 9.61 -17.85 14.48
C GLU A 108 9.53 -18.37 13.02
N GLU A 109 9.34 -17.48 12.05
CA GLU A 109 9.18 -17.77 10.63
C GLU A 109 10.47 -17.54 9.82
N GLY A 110 11.51 -17.01 10.47
CA GLY A 110 12.81 -16.73 9.86
C GLY A 110 12.95 -15.33 9.28
N ASN A 111 12.01 -14.42 9.55
CA ASN A 111 12.08 -13.05 9.05
C ASN A 111 12.90 -12.18 9.99
N GLU A 112 13.82 -11.40 9.42
CA GLU A 112 14.59 -10.40 10.17
C GLU A 112 13.78 -9.12 10.37
N TYR A 113 13.70 -8.65 11.61
CA TYR A 113 13.04 -7.40 11.97
C TYR A 113 13.79 -6.65 13.07
N ILE A 114 13.54 -5.35 13.20
CA ILE A 114 14.02 -4.54 14.32
C ILE A 114 12.79 -4.00 15.06
N ASP A 115 12.84 -3.96 16.40
CA ASP A 115 11.77 -3.30 17.14
C ASP A 115 11.73 -1.79 16.83
N LYS A 116 10.52 -1.25 16.71
CA LYS A 116 10.27 0.14 16.33
C LYS A 116 11.13 1.18 17.09
N ALA A 117 11.36 1.00 18.39
CA ALA A 117 12.06 1.99 19.19
C ALA A 117 13.57 1.98 18.88
N SER A 118 14.16 0.80 18.75
CA SER A 118 15.56 0.63 18.36
C SER A 118 15.80 1.10 16.93
N GLY A 119 14.92 0.71 16.00
CA GLY A 119 15.01 1.12 14.59
C GLY A 119 14.89 2.63 14.43
N LEU A 120 13.95 3.28 15.13
CA LEU A 120 13.79 4.73 15.10
C LEU A 120 15.00 5.48 15.66
N SER A 121 15.65 4.92 16.69
CA SER A 121 16.78 5.57 17.37
C SER A 121 18.08 5.45 16.58
N ALA A 122 18.24 4.38 15.81
CA ALA A 122 19.46 4.08 15.06
C ALA A 122 19.41 4.54 13.60
N SER A 123 18.22 4.88 13.06
CA SER A 123 18.03 5.27 11.67
C SER A 123 17.86 6.77 11.46
N LEU A 124 18.17 7.20 10.23
CA LEU A 124 17.82 8.52 9.70
C LEU A 124 16.70 8.37 8.66
N LEU A 125 15.99 9.47 8.38
CA LEU A 125 15.14 9.52 7.18
C LEU A 125 16.00 9.47 5.93
N ALA A 126 15.47 8.88 4.86
CA ALA A 126 16.22 8.73 3.60
C ALA A 126 16.71 10.07 3.02
N SER A 127 15.88 11.11 3.07
CA SER A 127 16.26 12.45 2.63
C SER A 127 17.34 13.12 3.50
N GLU A 128 17.63 12.57 4.69
CA GLU A 128 18.54 13.12 5.69
C GLU A 128 19.82 12.27 5.86
N SER A 129 20.01 11.25 5.02
CA SER A 129 21.05 10.22 5.19
C SER A 129 22.21 10.29 4.19
N ASP A 130 22.37 11.43 3.50
CA ASP A 130 23.44 11.69 2.52
C ASP A 130 23.62 10.59 1.44
N LEU A 131 22.53 9.91 1.07
CA LEU A 131 22.54 8.81 0.09
C LEU A 131 23.07 9.24 -1.28
N SER A 132 23.74 8.28 -1.94
CA SER A 132 24.07 8.42 -3.36
C SER A 132 22.82 8.37 -4.24
N THR A 133 22.90 8.92 -5.45
CA THR A 133 21.82 8.83 -6.44
C THR A 133 21.45 7.37 -6.75
N ASP A 134 22.45 6.48 -6.84
CA ASP A 134 22.23 5.07 -7.14
C ASP A 134 21.51 4.35 -5.99
N ALA A 135 21.81 4.70 -4.74
CA ALA A 135 21.10 4.19 -3.56
C ALA A 135 19.64 4.65 -3.56
N ILE A 136 19.38 5.94 -3.84
CA ILE A 136 18.01 6.47 -3.93
C ILE A 136 17.22 5.79 -5.07
N LEU A 137 17.84 5.58 -6.24
CA LEU A 137 17.21 4.87 -7.34
C LEU A 137 16.90 3.41 -6.96
N SER A 138 17.78 2.75 -6.20
CA SER A 138 17.57 1.39 -5.70
C SER A 138 16.36 1.32 -4.75
N ILE A 139 16.21 2.30 -3.87
CA ILE A 139 15.02 2.42 -3.00
C ILE A 139 13.76 2.60 -3.85
N TYR A 140 13.74 3.52 -4.82
CA TYR A 140 12.57 3.66 -5.70
C TYR A 140 12.28 2.41 -6.53
N GLN A 141 13.33 1.69 -6.96
CA GLN A 141 13.20 0.45 -7.70
C GLN A 141 12.53 -0.64 -6.87
N HIS A 142 12.75 -0.68 -5.55
CA HIS A 142 12.07 -1.61 -4.64
C HIS A 142 10.55 -1.45 -4.69
N TYR A 143 10.04 -0.21 -4.78
CA TYR A 143 8.61 0.08 -4.88
C TYR A 143 8.06 0.11 -6.31
N ASN A 144 8.90 -0.10 -7.32
CA ASN A 144 8.48 -0.01 -8.71
C ASN A 144 7.54 -1.17 -9.07
N PRO A 145 6.25 -0.89 -9.35
CA PRO A 145 5.28 -1.93 -9.65
C PRO A 145 5.35 -2.36 -11.13
N THR A 146 6.44 -2.01 -11.82
CA THR A 146 6.76 -2.33 -13.20
C THR A 146 8.17 -2.91 -13.27
N ASP A 147 8.49 -3.63 -14.34
CA ASP A 147 9.85 -4.13 -14.58
C ASP A 147 10.74 -3.11 -15.31
N LEU A 148 10.32 -1.85 -15.40
CA LEU A 148 11.05 -0.80 -16.10
C LEU A 148 12.26 -0.32 -15.30
N LEU A 149 13.34 0.01 -15.99
CA LEU A 149 14.50 0.65 -15.39
C LEU A 149 14.17 2.08 -14.94
N LEU A 150 14.71 2.48 -13.79
CA LEU A 150 14.66 3.85 -13.32
C LEU A 150 15.92 4.62 -13.74
N ALA A 151 15.74 5.84 -14.23
CA ALA A 151 16.83 6.73 -14.62
C ALA A 151 16.66 8.12 -14.02
N ASP A 152 17.70 8.61 -13.34
CA ASP A 152 17.73 9.98 -12.83
C ASP A 152 17.73 11.01 -13.96
N SER A 153 17.01 12.11 -13.74
CA SER A 153 16.97 13.26 -14.63
C SER A 153 17.43 14.53 -13.95
N LYS A 154 18.58 15.01 -14.42
CA LYS A 154 19.25 16.22 -13.92
C LYS A 154 18.60 17.49 -14.48
N ASN A 155 18.51 18.55 -13.67
CA ASN A 155 18.05 19.89 -14.05
C ASN A 155 16.54 20.06 -14.33
N ILE A 156 15.67 19.44 -13.54
CA ILE A 156 14.22 19.63 -13.62
C ILE A 156 13.70 20.21 -12.30
N THR A 157 12.70 21.08 -12.37
CA THR A 157 12.14 21.80 -11.22
C THR A 157 10.87 21.17 -10.64
N LYS A 158 10.35 20.13 -11.28
CA LYS A 158 9.19 19.36 -10.83
C LYS A 158 9.65 17.99 -10.35
N GLY A 159 9.29 17.62 -9.13
CA GLY A 159 9.48 16.28 -8.61
C GLY A 159 8.50 15.29 -9.24
N GLY A 160 8.68 14.03 -8.89
CA GLY A 160 7.86 12.90 -9.28
C GLY A 160 8.60 11.88 -10.13
N PHE A 161 7.80 11.15 -10.88
CA PHE A 161 8.20 10.10 -11.80
C PHE A 161 7.59 10.41 -13.18
N GLU A 162 8.20 9.94 -14.26
CA GLU A 162 7.65 10.12 -15.61
C GLU A 162 7.93 8.87 -16.45
N PHE A 163 6.89 8.25 -16.98
CA PHE A 163 6.99 7.17 -17.93
C PHE A 163 7.46 7.69 -19.29
N ILE A 164 8.59 7.16 -19.76
CA ILE A 164 9.18 7.49 -21.05
C ILE A 164 8.90 6.36 -22.05
N PRO A 165 7.86 6.51 -22.90
CA PRO A 165 7.60 5.55 -23.97
C PRO A 165 8.69 5.60 -25.04
N SER A 166 8.87 4.49 -25.75
CA SER A 166 9.79 4.40 -26.88
C SER A 166 9.03 4.24 -28.19
N PHE A 167 9.51 4.90 -29.25
CA PHE A 167 8.96 4.79 -30.60
C PHE A 167 9.89 4.00 -31.55
N ASN A 168 11.18 3.93 -31.23
CA ASN A 168 12.24 3.50 -32.16
C ASN A 168 12.93 2.18 -31.74
N GLY A 169 12.28 1.37 -30.92
CA GLY A 169 12.80 0.06 -30.50
C GLY A 169 13.81 0.08 -29.35
N ASN A 170 14.08 1.25 -28.74
CA ASN A 170 14.68 1.29 -27.41
C ASN A 170 13.68 0.78 -26.37
N ASP A 171 14.16 0.31 -25.22
CA ASP A 171 13.27 -0.06 -24.12
C ASP A 171 12.66 1.19 -23.46
N PRO A 172 11.35 1.18 -23.14
CA PRO A 172 10.76 2.22 -22.32
C PRO A 172 11.36 2.18 -20.92
N TYR A 173 11.31 3.30 -20.20
CA TYR A 173 11.87 3.40 -18.85
C TYR A 173 11.11 4.42 -18.01
N LEU A 174 11.34 4.42 -16.70
CA LEU A 174 10.82 5.43 -15.78
C LEU A 174 11.91 6.46 -15.50
N ARG A 175 11.58 7.71 -15.73
CA ARG A 175 12.42 8.83 -15.31
C ARG A 175 12.07 9.23 -13.89
N VAL A 176 13.10 9.54 -13.10
CA VAL A 176 12.98 9.96 -11.69
C VAL A 176 13.66 11.31 -11.52
N HIS A 177 13.07 12.20 -10.73
CA HIS A 177 13.65 13.50 -10.39
C HIS A 177 14.30 13.45 -9.00
N VAL A 178 15.46 12.80 -8.87
CA VAL A 178 16.04 12.44 -7.54
C VAL A 178 16.25 13.68 -6.66
N GLU A 179 16.95 14.70 -7.16
CA GLU A 179 17.25 15.92 -6.39
C GLU A 179 15.98 16.64 -5.89
N THR A 180 14.99 16.78 -6.76
CA THR A 180 13.73 17.45 -6.40
C THR A 180 12.90 16.59 -5.46
N ASN A 181 12.88 15.27 -5.64
CA ASN A 181 12.16 14.36 -4.77
C ASN A 181 12.75 14.34 -3.36
N SER A 182 14.08 14.38 -3.23
CA SER A 182 14.75 14.53 -1.94
C SER A 182 14.40 15.87 -1.28
N THR A 183 14.38 16.95 -2.05
CA THR A 183 13.98 18.29 -1.54
C THR A 183 12.54 18.31 -1.04
N LEU A 184 11.63 17.60 -1.72
CA LEU A 184 10.22 17.46 -1.35
C LEU A 184 9.98 16.40 -0.26
N LYS A 185 11.06 15.75 0.22
CA LYS A 185 11.01 14.62 1.16
C LYS A 185 10.14 13.47 0.65
N LEU A 186 9.98 13.31 -0.67
CA LEU A 186 9.18 12.23 -1.25
C LEU A 186 9.82 10.87 -0.98
N ILE A 187 11.16 10.80 -0.97
CA ILE A 187 11.93 9.58 -0.65
C ILE A 187 11.70 9.08 0.78
N ASP A 188 11.14 9.90 1.67
CA ASP A 188 10.89 9.52 3.07
C ASP A 188 9.58 8.75 3.25
N HIS A 189 8.72 8.69 2.23
CA HIS A 189 7.35 8.21 2.33
C HIS A 189 7.05 7.14 1.28
N SER A 190 7.00 5.87 1.70
CA SER A 190 6.75 4.74 0.81
C SER A 190 5.40 4.87 0.09
N SER A 191 4.37 5.35 0.79
CA SER A 191 3.03 5.53 0.21
C SER A 191 3.00 6.56 -0.93
N GLU A 192 3.79 7.64 -0.84
CA GLU A 192 3.89 8.66 -1.90
C GLU A 192 4.67 8.17 -3.11
N ILE A 193 5.73 7.39 -2.88
CA ILE A 193 6.49 6.72 -3.94
C ILE A 193 5.58 5.76 -4.70
N ILE A 194 4.91 4.85 -3.99
CA ILE A 194 3.98 3.89 -4.59
C ILE A 194 2.87 4.63 -5.32
N SER A 195 2.27 5.66 -4.71
CA SER A 195 1.22 6.46 -5.37
C SER A 195 1.70 7.08 -6.68
N GLY A 196 2.89 7.69 -6.70
CA GLY A 196 3.48 8.25 -7.92
C GLY A 196 3.78 7.19 -8.98
N LEU A 197 4.34 6.03 -8.58
CA LEU A 197 4.67 4.96 -9.51
C LEU A 197 3.43 4.24 -10.06
N ILE A 198 2.32 4.19 -9.32
CA ILE A 198 1.04 3.67 -9.82
C ILE A 198 0.47 4.56 -10.93
N HIS A 199 0.66 5.88 -10.85
CA HIS A 199 0.33 6.80 -11.94
C HIS A 199 1.10 6.40 -13.21
N GLU A 200 2.42 6.26 -13.11
CA GLU A 200 3.27 5.91 -14.25
C GLU A 200 3.03 4.50 -14.77
N LYS A 201 2.72 3.54 -13.88
CA LYS A 201 2.28 2.19 -14.26
C LYS A 201 1.06 2.22 -15.15
N GLN A 202 0.12 3.13 -14.93
CA GLN A 202 -1.05 3.25 -15.80
C GLN A 202 -0.63 3.68 -17.21
N HIS A 203 0.27 4.67 -17.34
CA HIS A 203 0.81 5.07 -18.65
C HIS A 203 1.53 3.93 -19.35
N TYR A 204 2.33 3.15 -18.61
CA TYR A 204 2.99 1.97 -19.15
C TYR A 204 2.01 0.89 -19.59
N SER A 205 0.98 0.61 -18.78
CA SER A 205 -0.07 -0.38 -19.11
C SER A 205 -0.81 0.02 -20.39
N ASP A 206 -1.17 1.30 -20.52
CA ASP A 206 -1.80 1.85 -21.74
C ASP A 206 -0.88 1.68 -22.96
N TYR A 207 0.42 1.93 -22.79
CA TYR A 207 1.41 1.78 -23.84
C TYR A 207 1.57 0.32 -24.29
N VAL A 208 1.59 -0.65 -23.36
CA VAL A 208 1.69 -2.08 -23.65
C VAL A 208 0.41 -2.61 -24.32
N GLU A 209 -0.75 -2.23 -23.80
CA GLU A 209 -2.05 -2.72 -24.29
C GLU A 209 -2.35 -2.22 -25.71
N MET A 210 -2.07 -0.95 -25.99
CA MET A 210 -2.44 -0.30 -27.26
C MET A 210 -1.31 -0.34 -28.29
N GLY A 211 -0.07 -0.52 -27.83
CA GLY A 211 1.13 -0.35 -28.63
C GLY A 211 1.52 1.12 -28.83
N ALA A 212 2.79 1.34 -29.18
CA ALA A 212 3.39 2.67 -29.25
C ALA A 212 2.62 3.65 -30.14
N VAL A 213 2.22 3.22 -31.34
CA VAL A 213 1.57 4.10 -32.32
C VAL A 213 0.26 4.68 -31.80
N ASP A 214 -0.60 3.84 -31.23
CA ASP A 214 -1.91 4.28 -30.76
C ASP A 214 -1.81 5.02 -29.43
N TYR A 215 -0.86 4.64 -28.56
CA TYR A 215 -0.53 5.40 -27.35
C TYR A 215 -0.19 6.88 -27.65
N PHE A 216 0.61 7.15 -28.68
CA PHE A 216 0.96 8.51 -29.07
C PHE A 216 -0.17 9.26 -29.78
N ARG A 217 -1.12 8.55 -30.41
CA ARG A 217 -2.30 9.16 -31.04
C ARG A 217 -3.34 9.59 -30.02
N LEU A 218 -3.39 8.93 -28.86
CA LEU A 218 -4.34 9.28 -27.82
C LEU A 218 -4.06 10.69 -27.26
N PRO A 219 -5.11 11.53 -27.12
CA PRO A 219 -4.99 12.82 -26.48
C PRO A 219 -4.35 12.69 -25.09
N LYS A 220 -3.37 13.55 -24.78
CA LYS A 220 -2.68 13.53 -23.49
C LYS A 220 -3.66 13.57 -22.31
N ASN A 221 -4.67 14.45 -22.36
CA ASN A 221 -5.69 14.57 -21.32
C ASN A 221 -6.38 13.23 -21.01
N PHE A 222 -6.64 12.41 -22.02
CA PHE A 222 -7.28 11.11 -21.83
C PHE A 222 -6.37 10.15 -21.06
N ARG A 223 -5.09 10.08 -21.43
CA ARG A 223 -4.09 9.24 -20.75
C ARG A 223 -3.89 9.69 -19.29
N GLU A 224 -3.74 10.99 -19.08
CA GLU A 224 -3.55 11.58 -17.75
C GLU A 224 -4.76 11.34 -16.84
N VAL A 225 -6.00 11.52 -17.31
CA VAL A 225 -7.21 11.25 -16.52
C VAL A 225 -7.27 9.79 -16.07
N ARG A 226 -6.88 8.84 -16.91
CA ARG A 226 -6.79 7.42 -16.52
C ARG A 226 -5.73 7.20 -15.45
N ALA A 227 -4.55 7.78 -15.62
CA ALA A 227 -3.46 7.68 -14.65
C ALA A 227 -3.81 8.27 -13.29
N TYR A 228 -4.44 9.46 -13.25
CA TYR A 228 -4.94 10.05 -12.00
C TYR A 228 -6.07 9.23 -11.35
N ASN A 229 -6.96 8.63 -12.14
CA ASN A 229 -7.96 7.69 -11.59
C ASN A 229 -7.28 6.49 -10.92
N SER A 230 -6.30 5.88 -11.58
CA SER A 230 -5.53 4.77 -11.01
C SER A 230 -4.83 5.18 -9.71
N GLN A 231 -4.13 6.31 -9.73
CA GLN A 231 -3.41 6.85 -8.58
C GLN A 231 -4.31 7.15 -7.38
N THR A 232 -5.47 7.79 -7.59
CA THR A 232 -6.36 8.24 -6.50
C THR A 232 -7.29 7.16 -5.96
N THR A 233 -7.42 6.03 -6.67
CA THR A 233 -8.21 4.87 -6.22
C THR A 233 -7.36 3.76 -5.62
N HIS A 234 -6.03 3.84 -5.76
CA HIS A 234 -5.08 2.92 -5.13
C HIS A 234 -5.04 3.12 -3.61
N GLU A 235 -4.79 2.05 -2.86
CA GLU A 235 -4.84 2.08 -1.39
C GLU A 235 -3.78 3.00 -0.77
N SER A 236 -2.58 3.05 -1.37
CA SER A 236 -1.49 3.93 -0.94
C SER A 236 -1.89 5.41 -0.89
N TRP A 237 -2.85 5.84 -1.72
CA TRP A 237 -3.35 7.22 -1.73
C TRP A 237 -3.83 7.68 -0.35
N ASN A 238 -4.49 6.80 0.40
CA ASN A 238 -5.08 7.12 1.69
C ASN A 238 -4.03 7.43 2.77
N ASN A 239 -2.82 6.90 2.60
CA ASN A 239 -1.71 7.07 3.54
C ASN A 239 -0.76 8.22 3.14
N THR A 240 -0.94 8.82 1.96
CA THR A 240 -0.12 9.97 1.51
C THR A 240 -0.41 11.25 2.29
N ARG A 241 0.55 12.18 2.33
CA ARG A 241 0.38 13.45 3.02
C ARG A 241 -0.66 14.32 2.31
N SER A 242 -1.43 15.07 3.09
CA SER A 242 -2.44 16.02 2.55
C SER A 242 -1.85 17.01 1.54
N GLU A 243 -0.59 17.42 1.70
CA GLU A 243 0.09 18.33 0.76
C GLU A 243 0.36 17.65 -0.58
N PHE A 244 0.87 16.41 -0.57
CA PHE A 244 1.06 15.60 -1.76
C PHE A 244 -0.27 15.41 -2.50
N GLN A 245 -1.33 15.03 -1.79
CA GLN A 245 -2.66 14.88 -2.37
C GLN A 245 -3.15 16.16 -3.05
N ARG A 246 -3.02 17.32 -2.39
CA ARG A 246 -3.39 18.62 -2.97
C ARG A 246 -2.59 18.93 -4.23
N ASN A 247 -1.29 18.66 -4.24
CA ASN A 247 -0.43 18.91 -5.40
C ASN A 247 -0.82 18.03 -6.59
N VAL A 248 -1.04 16.73 -6.36
CA VAL A 248 -1.52 15.78 -7.38
C VAL A 248 -2.85 16.26 -7.95
N LEU A 249 -3.83 16.57 -7.11
CA LEU A 249 -5.15 17.04 -7.56
C LEU A 249 -5.08 18.36 -8.33
N THR A 250 -4.23 19.29 -7.90
CA THR A 250 -4.02 20.57 -8.59
C THR A 250 -3.42 20.35 -9.98
N ASN A 251 -2.45 19.43 -10.11
CA ASN A 251 -1.84 19.06 -11.37
C ASN A 251 -2.80 18.30 -12.30
N ALA A 252 -3.80 17.63 -11.75
CA ALA A 252 -4.79 16.86 -12.50
C ALA A 252 -5.89 17.74 -13.15
N VAL A 253 -6.24 18.89 -12.55
CA VAL A 253 -7.31 19.78 -13.05
C VAL A 253 -7.14 20.20 -14.51
N PRO A 254 -5.96 20.63 -14.99
CA PRO A 254 -5.77 21.03 -16.40
C PRO A 254 -6.06 19.92 -17.41
N PHE A 255 -5.98 18.64 -17.00
CA PHE A 255 -6.29 17.50 -17.85
C PHE A 255 -7.78 17.14 -17.85
N GLY A 256 -8.60 17.82 -17.04
CA GLY A 256 -10.03 17.54 -16.89
C GLY A 256 -10.34 16.46 -15.86
N PHE A 257 -9.38 16.09 -15.01
CA PHE A 257 -9.64 15.16 -13.91
C PHE A 257 -10.33 15.87 -12.75
N HIS A 258 -11.38 15.23 -12.24
CA HIS A 258 -12.08 15.62 -11.03
C HIS A 258 -12.28 14.37 -10.19
N LEU A 259 -12.08 14.48 -8.86
CA LEU A 259 -12.36 13.37 -7.97
C LEU A 259 -13.82 12.93 -8.15
N PRO A 260 -14.09 11.60 -8.17
CA PRO A 260 -15.45 11.11 -8.22
C PRO A 260 -16.22 11.68 -7.02
N ILE A 261 -17.38 12.29 -7.29
CA ILE A 261 -18.27 12.76 -6.23
C ILE A 261 -18.76 11.53 -5.48
N ILE A 262 -18.20 11.26 -4.30
CA ILE A 262 -18.74 10.26 -3.38
C ILE A 262 -19.99 10.89 -2.77
N LEU A 263 -21.12 10.72 -3.46
CA LEU A 263 -22.41 11.01 -2.83
C LEU A 263 -22.56 10.03 -1.67
N PRO A 264 -22.79 10.49 -0.42
CA PRO A 264 -23.16 9.58 0.64
C PRO A 264 -24.39 8.81 0.15
N ARG A 265 -24.38 7.47 0.25
CA ARG A 265 -25.58 6.67 0.01
C ARG A 265 -26.64 7.12 1.01
N LYS A 266 -27.44 8.13 0.65
CA LYS A 266 -28.71 8.38 1.34
C LYS A 266 -29.56 7.15 1.05
N GLY A 267 -29.79 6.34 2.07
CA GLY A 267 -30.94 5.45 2.10
C GLY A 267 -32.18 6.31 2.04
N VAL A 268 -32.62 6.67 0.83
CA VAL A 268 -33.92 7.28 0.60
C VAL A 268 -34.92 6.13 0.64
N VAL A 269 -35.51 5.90 1.80
CA VAL A 269 -36.73 5.10 1.91
C VAL A 269 -37.87 6.01 1.46
N PHE A 270 -38.44 5.72 0.29
CA PHE A 270 -39.68 6.36 -0.13
C PHE A 270 -40.83 5.73 0.68
N PRO A 271 -41.69 6.52 1.33
CA PRO A 271 -42.87 5.96 1.98
C PRO A 271 -43.75 5.28 0.93
N GLU A 272 -44.19 4.06 1.21
CA GLU A 272 -45.20 3.38 0.41
C GLU A 272 -46.49 4.21 0.45
N VAL A 273 -46.93 4.65 -0.72
CA VAL A 273 -48.24 5.29 -0.87
C VAL A 273 -49.26 4.16 -0.93
N GLU A 274 -49.98 3.93 0.17
CA GLU A 274 -51.19 3.10 0.13
C GLU A 274 -52.22 3.80 -0.76
N LEU A 275 -52.51 3.17 -1.90
CA LEU A 275 -53.63 3.54 -2.75
C LEU A 275 -54.91 2.99 -2.11
N ASN A 276 -55.67 3.88 -1.47
CA ASN A 276 -57.08 3.65 -1.12
C ASN A 276 -57.99 3.98 -2.30
#